data_AF-M0HF71-F1
#
_entry.id   AF-M0HF71-F1
#
_cell.length_a   1.000
_cell.length_b   1.000
_cell.length_c   1.000
_cell.angle_alpha   90.00
_cell.angle_beta   90.00
_cell.angle_gamma   90.00
#
_symmetry.space_group_name_H-M   'P 1'
#
loop_
_entity.id
_entity.type
_entity.pdbx_description
1 polymer ?
#
loop_
_entity_poly.entity_id
_entity_poly.type
_entity_poly.pdbx_seq_one_letter_code
_entity_poly.pdbx_strand_id
1 'polypeptide(L)' 'MRDDPFDDELAELRIEPTDDESRTNLDERVSDLGGTVERELQFGGVVVSIPESDVASLCELDGIERIETVDTLGY' A
#
# COMPACT_ATOMS: atom_id res chain seq x y z
N MET A 1 -13.06 -27.69 -8.83
CA MET A 1 -13.47 -26.39 -8.30
C MET A 1 -12.22 -25.69 -7.83
N ARG A 2 -11.76 -24.67 -8.55
CA ARG A 2 -10.85 -23.65 -8.03
C ARG A 2 -11.62 -22.35 -8.21
N ASP A 3 -12.37 -22.03 -7.17
CA ASP A 3 -12.68 -20.65 -6.85
C ASP A 3 -11.36 -20.16 -6.24
N ASP A 4 -10.69 -19.20 -6.85
CA ASP A 4 -9.70 -18.40 -6.12
C ASP A 4 -10.44 -17.14 -5.69
N PRO A 5 -11.13 -17.14 -4.53
CA PRO A 5 -11.90 -16.00 -4.05
C PRO A 5 -10.98 -14.97 -3.39
N PHE A 6 -9.91 -14.54 -4.05
CA PHE A 6 -8.94 -13.58 -3.50
C PHE A 6 -8.90 -12.25 -4.28
N ASP A 7 -9.83 -12.02 -5.22
CA ASP A 7 -9.98 -10.72 -5.90
C ASP A 7 -10.33 -9.56 -4.93
N ASP A 8 -10.67 -9.87 -3.67
CA ASP A 8 -11.01 -8.90 -2.62
C ASP A 8 -10.09 -8.95 -1.39
N GLU A 9 -8.98 -9.72 -1.41
CA GLU A 9 -8.05 -9.70 -0.28
C GLU A 9 -7.21 -8.43 -0.30
N LEU A 10 -7.48 -7.54 0.65
CA LEU A 10 -6.77 -6.28 0.82
C LEU A 10 -5.46 -6.53 1.57
N ALA A 11 -4.36 -6.07 0.99
CA ALA A 11 -3.05 -6.05 1.61
C ALA A 11 -2.83 -4.69 2.30
N GLU A 12 -2.50 -4.73 3.59
CA GLU A 12 -2.03 -3.55 4.32
C GLU A 12 -0.52 -3.39 4.09
N LEU A 13 -0.12 -2.24 3.55
CA LEU A 13 1.26 -1.91 3.27
C LEU A 13 1.66 -0.65 4.04
N ARG A 14 2.77 -0.74 4.76
CA ARG A 14 3.49 0.41 5.29
C ARG A 14 4.47 0.92 4.25
N ILE A 15 4.37 2.21 3.95
CA ILE A 15 5.16 2.87 2.90
C ILE A 15 5.80 4.12 3.47
N GLU A 16 7.10 4.28 3.24
CA GLU A 16 7.89 5.44 3.63
C GLU A 16 8.27 6.21 2.34
N PRO A 17 7.55 7.28 1.98
CA PRO A 17 7.93 8.14 0.86
C PRO A 17 9.18 8.95 1.19
N THR A 18 10.02 9.22 0.17
CA THR A 18 11.27 9.99 0.34
C THR A 18 11.04 11.44 0.73
N ASP A 19 9.97 12.05 0.19
CA ASP A 19 9.67 13.48 0.29
C ASP A 19 8.14 13.71 0.18
N ASP A 20 7.69 14.93 0.47
CA ASP A 20 6.28 15.32 0.39
C ASP A 20 5.67 15.18 -1.03
N GLU A 21 6.48 15.34 -2.08
CA GLU A 21 6.03 15.08 -3.46
C GLU A 21 5.76 13.59 -3.69
N SER A 22 6.66 12.71 -3.23
CA SER A 22 6.49 11.26 -3.29
C SER A 22 5.27 10.81 -2.47
N ARG A 23 5.02 11.46 -1.33
CA ARG A 23 3.83 11.25 -0.50
C ARG A 23 2.54 11.59 -1.26
N THR A 24 2.52 12.69 -2.00
CA THR A 24 1.36 13.10 -2.81
C THR A 24 1.12 12.11 -3.95
N ASN A 25 2.18 11.72 -4.67
CA ASN A 25 2.10 10.73 -5.74
C ASN A 25 1.60 9.37 -5.23
N LEU A 26 2.01 8.96 -4.03
CA LEU A 26 1.55 7.73 -3.40
C LEU A 26 0.04 7.76 -3.12
N ASP A 27 -0.48 8.87 -2.59
CA ASP A 27 -1.91 9.02 -2.28
C ASP A 27 -2.78 8.94 -3.54
N GLU A 28 -2.34 9.60 -4.62
CA GLU A 28 -2.98 9.52 -5.94
C GLU A 28 -2.96 8.09 -6.49
N ARG A 29 -1.83 7.39 -6.35
CA ARG A 29 -1.68 6.01 -6.82
C ARG A 29 -2.54 5.02 -6.04
N VAL A 30 -2.58 5.16 -4.72
CA VAL A 30 -3.44 4.33 -3.87
C VAL A 30 -4.90 4.53 -4.26
N SER A 31 -5.33 5.78 -4.49
CA SER A 31 -6.70 6.07 -4.95
C SER A 31 -7.00 5.51 -6.34
N ASP A 32 -6.04 5.56 -7.29
CA ASP A 32 -6.19 5.01 -8.65
C ASP A 32 -6.35 3.49 -8.63
N LEU A 33 -5.61 2.82 -7.75
CA LEU A 33 -5.68 1.37 -7.50
C LEU A 33 -6.90 0.96 -6.66
N GLY A 34 -7.79 1.90 -6.32
CA GLY A 34 -8.98 1.64 -5.49
C GLY A 34 -8.68 1.33 -4.02
N GLY A 35 -7.47 1.63 -3.56
CA GLY A 35 -7.08 1.52 -2.17
C GLY A 35 -7.36 2.78 -1.35
N THR A 36 -7.02 2.71 -0.07
CA THR A 36 -7.25 3.78 0.90
C THR A 36 -6.05 3.96 1.82
N VAL A 37 -5.76 5.20 2.23
CA VAL A 37 -4.78 5.46 3.30
C VAL A 37 -5.46 5.25 4.65
N GLU A 38 -5.02 4.22 5.38
CA GLU A 38 -5.61 3.84 6.67
C GLU A 38 -5.11 4.73 7.81
N ARG A 39 -3.82 5.08 7.80
CA ARG A 39 -3.22 5.94 8.83
C ARG A 39 -1.88 6.52 8.42
N GLU A 40 -1.55 7.65 9.04
CA GLU A 40 -0.25 8.29 8.92
C GLU A 40 0.60 7.97 10.17
N LEU A 41 1.88 7.67 9.97
CA LEU A 41 2.85 7.38 11.02
C LEU A 41 3.69 8.62 11.34
N GLN A 42 4.23 8.67 12.55
CA GLN A 42 4.90 9.86 13.10
C GLN A 42 6.22 10.25 12.41
N PHE A 43 6.75 9.42 11.51
CA PHE A 43 8.04 9.64 10.83
C PHE A 43 7.89 9.77 9.31
N GLY A 44 6.73 10.22 8.82
CA GLY A 44 6.46 10.38 7.39
C GLY A 44 6.02 9.10 6.67
N GLY A 45 6.15 7.94 7.32
CA GLY A 45 5.57 6.70 6.82
C GLY A 45 4.05 6.69 6.91
N VAL A 46 3.40 5.90 6.07
CA VAL A 46 1.94 5.73 6.01
C VAL A 46 1.57 4.29 5.86
N VAL A 47 0.35 3.95 6.29
CA VAL A 47 -0.23 2.64 6.04
C VAL A 47 -1.37 2.81 5.06
N VAL A 48 -1.33 2.02 4.01
CA VAL A 48 -2.31 2.01 2.93
C VAL A 48 -2.87 0.61 2.80
N SER A 49 -4.13 0.51 2.40
CA SER A 49 -4.80 -0.74 2.10
C SER A 49 -5.16 -0.74 0.63
N ILE A 50 -4.63 -1.69 -0.12
CA ILE A 50 -4.87 -1.87 -1.56
C ILE A 50 -5.16 -3.34 -1.86
N PRO A 51 -5.81 -3.68 -2.99
CA PRO A 51 -5.96 -5.07 -3.39
C PRO A 51 -4.60 -5.76 -3.52
N GLU A 52 -4.47 -7.02 -3.08
CA GLU A 52 -3.20 -7.76 -3.14
C GLU A 52 -2.65 -7.84 -4.58
N SER A 53 -3.55 -7.95 -5.56
CA SER A 53 -3.21 -7.95 -6.99
C SER A 53 -2.47 -6.68 -7.45
N ASP A 54 -2.70 -5.55 -6.79
CA ASP A 54 -2.15 -4.24 -7.13
C ASP A 54 -0.89 -3.88 -6.33
N VAL A 55 -0.46 -4.75 -5.39
CA VAL A 55 0.76 -4.55 -4.58
C VAL A 55 1.99 -4.44 -5.47
N ALA A 56 2.06 -5.26 -6.53
CA ALA A 56 3.17 -5.20 -7.47
C ALA A 56 3.25 -3.83 -8.16
N SER A 57 2.11 -3.29 -8.60
CA SER A 57 2.04 -1.99 -9.26
C SER A 57 2.36 -0.83 -8.32
N LEU A 58 2.00 -0.94 -7.04
CA LEU A 58 2.41 0.03 -6.03
C LEU A 58 3.91 -0.03 -5.74
N CYS A 59 4.50 -1.23 -5.77
CA CYS A 59 5.94 -1.42 -5.56
C CYS A 59 6.81 -0.86 -6.70
N GLU A 60 6.23 -0.65 -7.88
CA GLU A 60 6.88 0.01 -9.02
C GLU A 60 6.89 1.55 -8.90
N LEU A 61 6.27 2.11 -7.87
CA LEU A 61 6.24 3.55 -7.64
C LEU A 61 7.63 4.05 -7.24
N ASP A 62 8.12 5.07 -7.96
CA ASP A 62 9.37 5.75 -7.65
C ASP A 62 9.18 6.73 -6.47
N GLY A 63 10.28 7.08 -5.79
CA GLY A 63 10.24 7.99 -4.64
C GLY A 63 9.83 7.32 -3.32
N ILE A 64 9.92 5.99 -3.26
CA ILE A 64 9.66 5.23 -2.03
C ILE A 64 10.97 4.73 -1.41
N GLU A 65 11.22 5.11 -0.16
CA GLU A 65 12.38 4.64 0.61
C GLU A 65 12.20 3.22 1.12
N ARG A 66 10.98 2.88 1.54
CA ARG A 66 10.64 1.57 2.07
C ARG A 66 9.19 1.21 1.82
N ILE A 67 8.95 -0.05 1.44
CA ILE A 67 7.64 -0.68 1.42
C ILE A 67 7.75 -1.95 2.27
N GLU A 68 6.81 -2.14 3.19
CA GLU A 68 6.73 -3.30 4.06
C GLU A 68 5.27 -3.73 4.15
N THR A 69 4.98 -5.00 3.85
CA THR A 69 3.65 -5.55 4.12
C THR A 69 3.46 -5.62 5.63
N VAL A 70 2.39 -5.00 6.12
CA VAL A 70 1.98 -5.13 7.52
C VAL A 70 1.42 -6.53 7.65
N ASP A 71 2.24 -7.45 8.16
CA ASP A 71 1.80 -8.80 8.43
C ASP A 71 0.67 -8.75 9.47
N THR A 72 -0.55 -9.06 9.02
CA THR A 72 -1.74 -9.16 9.86
C THR A 72 -1.86 -10.53 10.52
N LEU A 73 -0.85 -11.41 10.43
CA LEU A 73 -0.85 -12.71 11.10
C LEU A 73 -0.46 -12.53 12.56
N GLY A 74 -1.39 -11.95 13.33
CA GLY A 74 -1.44 -12.14 14.76
C GLY A 74 -1.65 -13.63 15.07
N TYR A 75 -0.60 -14.30 15.51
CA TYR A 75 -0.65 -15.64 16.10
C TYR A 75 -0.60 -15.57 17.63
#